data_AF-A0A7S0EFR0-F1
#
_entry.id   AF-A0A7S0EFR0-F1
#
_cell.length_a   1.000
_cell.length_b   1.000
_cell.length_c   1.000
_cell.angle_alpha   90.00
_cell.angle_beta   90.00
_cell.angle_gamma   90.00
#
_symmetry.space_group_name_H-M   'P 1'
#
loop_
_entity.id
_entity.type
_entity.pdbx_description
1 polymer ?
#
loop_
_entity_poly.entity_id
_entity_poly.type
_entity_poly.pdbx_seq_one_letter_code
_entity_poly.pdbx_strand_id
1 'polypeptide(L)'
;KPRPKRAGSASPAGGEESEAPAPAAPVSERERVFEENPELLIEYGETLLHVLMQVYSYAVNPSVRQMSLSCLAKLLHFSSASHVSQLLCNVPFSAFIAALLSSQEPAAASSALQMAEMLLVKLPQIFEDKFLCEGVFHAVDDIRALAASSEAQAKSAAAVTASASTSASASASAPAAAPDDSLKRPSSSSRRSTDSDSAPPA
;
A
#
# COMPACT_ATOMS: atom_id res chain seq x y z
N LYS A 1 -11.31 17.98 67.42
CA LYS A 1 -11.99 17.05 68.37
C LYS A 1 -13.50 17.23 68.21
N PRO A 2 -14.35 16.20 68.31
CA PRO A 2 -14.48 14.96 67.53
C PRO A 2 -15.90 14.82 66.88
N ARG A 3 -16.07 13.82 65.98
CA ARG A 3 -17.37 13.27 65.54
C ARG A 3 -18.18 12.67 66.71
N PRO A 4 -19.51 12.59 66.56
CA PRO A 4 -20.19 11.27 66.55
C PRO A 4 -21.33 11.28 65.49
N LYS A 5 -22.03 10.22 65.08
CA LYS A 5 -22.07 8.78 65.39
C LYS A 5 -22.66 8.09 64.15
N ARG A 6 -22.19 6.87 63.90
CA ARG A 6 -22.56 5.93 62.83
C ARG A 6 -24.02 5.44 62.99
N ALA A 7 -24.74 5.28 61.89
CA ALA A 7 -25.77 4.26 61.72
C ALA A 7 -25.73 3.80 60.27
N GLY A 8 -25.44 2.51 60.07
CA GLY A 8 -25.54 1.85 58.78
C GLY A 8 -26.69 0.85 58.78
N SER A 9 -27.30 0.68 57.63
CA SER A 9 -28.05 -0.50 57.16
C SER A 9 -28.35 -0.20 55.69
N ALA A 10 -27.66 -0.82 54.73
CA ALA A 10 -27.90 -2.15 54.17
C ALA A 10 -28.17 -1.93 52.66
N SER A 11 -27.37 -2.57 51.81
CA SER A 11 -27.57 -2.74 50.35
C SER A 11 -28.57 -3.90 50.11
N PRO A 12 -28.92 -4.35 48.88
CA PRO A 12 -28.64 -3.84 47.52
C PRO A 12 -29.87 -3.91 46.56
N ALA A 13 -29.78 -3.32 45.36
CA ALA A 13 -30.47 -3.74 44.12
C ALA A 13 -30.00 -2.78 43.01
N GLY A 14 -29.13 -3.19 42.10
CA GLY A 14 -29.53 -4.05 40.99
C GLY A 14 -30.03 -3.17 39.83
N GLY A 15 -29.13 -2.34 39.29
CA GLY A 15 -29.37 -1.59 38.07
C GLY A 15 -28.80 -2.38 36.91
N GLU A 16 -29.67 -3.02 36.15
CA GLU A 16 -29.34 -3.57 34.83
C GLU A 16 -29.02 -2.40 33.92
N GLU A 17 -27.74 -2.11 33.72
CA GLU A 17 -27.28 -1.28 32.62
C GLU A 17 -27.44 -2.11 31.35
N SER A 18 -28.65 -2.06 30.78
CA SER A 18 -28.93 -2.46 29.41
C SER A 18 -28.13 -1.52 28.51
N GLU A 19 -26.92 -1.92 28.14
CA GLU A 19 -26.12 -1.32 27.09
C GLU A 19 -26.92 -1.37 25.79
N ALA A 20 -27.59 -0.25 25.50
CA ALA A 20 -28.32 -0.06 24.26
C ALA A 20 -27.33 -0.17 23.08
N PRO A 21 -27.68 -0.88 22.00
CA PRO A 21 -26.83 -0.93 20.83
C PRO A 21 -26.68 0.49 20.28
N ALA A 22 -25.44 0.90 20.06
CA ALA A 22 -25.09 2.18 19.46
C ALA A 22 -25.94 2.43 18.20
N PRO A 23 -26.42 3.67 17.94
CA PRO A 23 -27.25 3.94 16.80
C PRO A 23 -26.47 3.62 15.52
N ALA A 24 -26.94 2.60 14.78
CA ALA A 24 -26.46 2.30 13.44
C ALA A 24 -26.56 3.59 12.62
N ALA A 25 -25.44 4.02 12.04
CA ALA A 25 -25.43 5.17 11.14
C ALA A 25 -26.51 4.97 10.06
N PRO A 26 -27.23 6.03 9.65
CA PRO A 26 -28.27 5.89 8.65
C PRO A 26 -27.67 5.34 7.35
N VAL A 27 -28.21 4.21 6.88
CA VAL A 27 -27.89 3.59 5.59
C VAL A 27 -28.00 4.66 4.51
N SER A 28 -26.96 4.80 3.70
CA SER A 28 -26.95 5.84 2.67
C SER A 28 -27.98 5.52 1.56
N GLU A 29 -28.53 6.53 0.90
CA GLU A 29 -29.47 6.30 -0.22
C GLU A 29 -28.87 5.39 -1.31
N ARG A 30 -27.57 5.49 -1.54
CA ARG A 30 -26.84 4.62 -2.50
C ARG A 30 -26.86 3.16 -2.06
N GLU A 31 -26.60 2.93 -0.79
CA GLU A 31 -26.56 1.59 -0.21
C GLU A 31 -27.94 0.94 -0.26
N ARG A 32 -29.00 1.70 0.04
CA ARG A 32 -30.38 1.25 -0.13
C ARG A 32 -30.71 0.85 -1.58
N VAL A 33 -30.27 1.61 -2.58
CA VAL A 33 -30.52 1.27 -4.00
C VAL A 33 -29.85 -0.05 -4.38
N PHE A 34 -28.63 -0.30 -3.90
CA PHE A 34 -27.93 -1.57 -4.16
C PHE A 34 -28.50 -2.74 -3.37
N GLU A 35 -29.06 -2.51 -2.17
CA GLU A 35 -29.79 -3.53 -1.41
C GLU A 35 -31.11 -3.92 -2.10
N GLU A 36 -31.82 -2.96 -2.69
CA GLU A 36 -33.06 -3.19 -3.43
C GLU A 36 -32.83 -3.85 -4.81
N ASN A 37 -31.64 -3.69 -5.40
CA ASN A 37 -31.30 -4.14 -6.77
C ASN A 37 -29.90 -4.78 -6.82
N PRO A 38 -29.72 -6.01 -6.32
CA PRO A 38 -28.41 -6.67 -6.23
C PRO A 38 -27.76 -6.93 -7.60
N GLU A 39 -28.54 -7.06 -8.67
CA GLU A 39 -28.06 -7.25 -10.04
C GLU A 39 -27.28 -6.03 -10.55
N LEU A 40 -27.68 -4.81 -10.18
CA LEU A 40 -26.96 -3.59 -10.55
C LEU A 40 -25.57 -3.55 -9.91
N LEU A 41 -25.44 -4.10 -8.71
CA LEU A 41 -24.14 -4.17 -8.01
C LEU A 41 -23.18 -5.12 -8.72
N ILE A 42 -23.70 -6.21 -9.29
CA ILE A 42 -22.90 -7.18 -10.07
C ILE A 42 -22.43 -6.53 -11.37
N GLU A 43 -23.34 -5.93 -12.14
CA GLU A 43 -23.00 -5.25 -13.41
C GLU A 43 -22.02 -4.09 -13.20
N TYR A 44 -22.25 -3.31 -12.14
CA TYR A 44 -21.33 -2.24 -11.73
C TYR A 44 -19.95 -2.80 -11.38
N GLY A 45 -19.90 -3.89 -10.61
CA GLY A 45 -18.65 -4.57 -10.26
C GLY A 45 -17.88 -5.06 -11.48
N GLU A 46 -18.55 -5.68 -12.44
CA GLU A 46 -17.96 -6.16 -13.70
C GLU A 46 -17.37 -5.01 -14.50
N THR A 47 -18.13 -3.93 -14.67
CA THR A 47 -17.65 -2.74 -15.38
C THR A 47 -16.46 -2.11 -14.66
N LEU A 48 -16.54 -1.97 -13.34
CA LEU A 48 -15.50 -1.38 -12.53
C LEU A 48 -14.19 -2.20 -12.58
N LEU A 49 -14.28 -3.53 -12.49
CA LEU A 49 -13.12 -4.42 -12.58
C LEU A 49 -12.35 -4.19 -13.89
N HIS A 50 -13.05 -4.20 -15.03
CA HIS A 50 -12.43 -4.00 -16.34
C HIS A 50 -11.76 -2.63 -16.45
N VAL A 51 -12.46 -1.57 -16.03
CA VAL A 51 -11.91 -0.21 -16.04
C VAL A 51 -10.65 -0.12 -15.17
N LEU A 52 -10.66 -0.70 -13.97
CA LEU A 52 -9.50 -0.64 -13.08
C LEU A 52 -8.29 -1.42 -13.63
N MET A 53 -8.51 -2.58 -14.26
CA MET A 53 -7.45 -3.33 -14.95
C MET A 53 -6.86 -2.54 -16.12
N GLN A 54 -7.70 -1.84 -16.90
CA GLN A 54 -7.24 -0.96 -17.97
C GLN A 54 -6.45 0.24 -17.42
N VAL A 55 -6.93 0.87 -16.36
CA VAL A 55 -6.23 1.99 -15.71
C VAL A 55 -4.85 1.55 -15.26
N TYR A 56 -4.71 0.36 -14.65
CA TYR A 56 -3.39 -0.16 -14.28
C TYR A 56 -2.46 -0.32 -15.49
N SER A 57 -3.00 -0.77 -16.63
CA SER A 57 -2.23 -1.06 -17.85
C SER A 57 -1.78 0.19 -18.61
N TYR A 58 -2.57 1.27 -18.57
CA TYR A 58 -2.32 2.49 -19.36
C TYR A 58 -1.81 3.68 -18.55
N ALA A 59 -2.02 3.70 -17.23
CA ALA A 59 -1.59 4.84 -16.43
C ALA A 59 -0.06 4.90 -16.37
N VAL A 60 0.51 6.05 -16.69
CA VAL A 60 1.96 6.30 -16.53
C VAL A 60 2.33 6.75 -15.12
N ASN A 61 1.33 7.14 -14.32
CA ASN A 61 1.52 7.61 -12.96
C ASN A 61 1.48 6.42 -11.97
N PRO A 62 2.59 6.11 -11.26
CA PRO A 62 2.64 4.98 -10.33
C PRO A 62 1.58 5.06 -9.21
N SER A 63 1.27 6.26 -8.73
CA SER A 63 0.25 6.44 -7.69
C SER A 63 -1.15 6.09 -8.19
N VAL A 64 -1.46 6.42 -9.45
CA VAL A 64 -2.75 6.06 -10.06
C VAL A 64 -2.84 4.55 -10.29
N ARG A 65 -1.75 3.93 -10.76
CA ARG A 65 -1.66 2.45 -10.90
C ARG A 65 -1.87 1.76 -9.56
N GLN A 66 -1.21 2.24 -8.50
CA GLN A 66 -1.37 1.65 -7.17
C GLN A 66 -2.79 1.84 -6.62
N MET A 67 -3.41 2.99 -6.86
CA MET A 67 -4.78 3.25 -6.43
C MET A 67 -5.76 2.32 -7.16
N SER A 68 -5.58 2.08 -8.47
CA SER A 68 -6.44 1.16 -9.20
C SER A 68 -6.31 -0.28 -8.70
N LEU A 69 -5.10 -0.74 -8.38
CA LEU A 69 -4.89 -2.04 -7.72
C LEU A 69 -5.54 -2.12 -6.33
N SER A 70 -5.45 -1.05 -5.53
CA SER A 70 -6.12 -0.99 -4.23
C SER A 70 -7.64 -1.06 -4.37
N CYS A 71 -8.21 -0.40 -5.38
CA CYS A 71 -9.63 -0.50 -5.69
C CYS A 71 -10.02 -1.91 -6.13
N LEU A 72 -9.21 -2.59 -6.96
CA LEU A 72 -9.43 -4.00 -7.34
C LEU A 72 -9.45 -4.91 -6.10
N ALA A 73 -8.47 -4.76 -5.22
CA ALA A 73 -8.41 -5.53 -3.98
C ALA A 73 -9.64 -5.28 -3.10
N LYS A 74 -10.09 -4.02 -2.96
CA LYS A 74 -11.30 -3.69 -2.19
C LYS A 74 -12.57 -4.28 -2.82
N LEU A 75 -12.71 -4.19 -4.15
CA LEU A 75 -13.83 -4.77 -4.87
C LEU A 75 -13.93 -6.28 -4.55
N LEU A 76 -12.82 -7.01 -4.72
CA LEU A 76 -12.76 -8.43 -4.40
C LEU A 76 -13.01 -8.72 -2.91
N HIS A 77 -12.60 -7.82 -2.01
CA HIS A 77 -12.71 -8.02 -0.57
C HIS A 77 -14.16 -7.92 -0.10
N PHE A 78 -14.88 -6.91 -0.56
CA PHE A 78 -16.28 -6.67 -0.15
C PHE A 78 -17.28 -7.53 -0.93
N SER A 79 -16.93 -8.08 -2.08
CA SER A 79 -17.80 -9.02 -2.81
C SER A 79 -17.90 -10.39 -2.14
N SER A 80 -19.08 -11.02 -2.18
CA SER A 80 -19.26 -12.40 -1.73
C SER A 80 -18.51 -13.39 -2.65
N ALA A 81 -18.25 -14.61 -2.19
CA ALA A 81 -17.58 -15.63 -3.01
C ALA A 81 -18.33 -15.91 -4.33
N SER A 82 -19.67 -15.97 -4.28
CA SER A 82 -20.51 -16.14 -5.48
C SER A 82 -20.34 -14.99 -6.47
N HIS A 83 -20.34 -13.74 -5.98
CA HIS A 83 -20.18 -12.57 -6.84
C HIS A 83 -18.76 -12.49 -7.42
N VAL A 84 -17.72 -12.80 -6.63
CA VAL A 84 -16.34 -12.86 -7.14
C VAL A 84 -16.21 -13.91 -8.25
N SER A 85 -16.87 -15.07 -8.09
CA SER A 85 -16.85 -16.12 -9.11
C SER A 85 -17.49 -15.64 -10.42
N GLN A 86 -18.61 -14.93 -10.37
CA GLN A 86 -19.26 -14.35 -11.55
C GLN A 86 -18.41 -13.25 -12.17
N LEU A 87 -17.91 -12.34 -11.33
CA LEU A 87 -17.07 -11.20 -11.71
C LEU A 87 -15.82 -11.63 -12.49
N LEU A 88 -15.20 -12.74 -12.10
CA LEU A 88 -13.94 -13.21 -12.68
C LEU A 88 -14.09 -14.33 -13.71
N CYS A 89 -15.31 -14.84 -13.98
CA CYS A 89 -15.48 -16.03 -14.83
C CYS A 89 -14.97 -15.85 -16.26
N ASN A 90 -15.07 -14.62 -16.80
CA ASN A 90 -14.65 -14.27 -18.17
C ASN A 90 -13.37 -13.43 -18.20
N VAL A 91 -12.68 -13.29 -17.07
CA VAL A 91 -11.51 -12.43 -16.92
C VAL A 91 -10.29 -13.30 -16.64
N PRO A 92 -9.17 -13.14 -17.37
CA PRO A 92 -7.93 -13.86 -17.12
C PRO A 92 -7.20 -13.31 -15.88
N PHE A 93 -7.88 -13.29 -14.74
CA PHE A 93 -7.41 -12.60 -13.53
C PHE A 93 -6.21 -13.30 -12.88
N SER A 94 -6.12 -14.62 -13.02
CA SER A 94 -4.94 -15.39 -12.58
C SER A 94 -3.68 -15.00 -13.35
N ALA A 95 -3.76 -14.86 -14.69
CA ALA A 95 -2.67 -14.38 -15.52
C ALA A 95 -2.30 -12.93 -15.18
N PHE A 96 -3.29 -12.09 -14.90
CA PHE A 96 -3.08 -10.72 -14.44
C PHE A 96 -2.29 -10.69 -13.12
N ILE A 97 -2.65 -11.50 -12.12
CA ILE A 97 -1.89 -11.61 -10.87
C ILE A 97 -0.45 -12.08 -11.12
N ALA A 98 -0.24 -13.11 -11.94
CA ALA A 98 1.10 -13.60 -12.26
C ALA A 98 1.97 -12.51 -12.89
N ALA A 99 1.39 -11.71 -13.81
CA ALA A 99 2.06 -10.56 -14.41
C ALA A 99 2.40 -9.46 -13.40
N LEU A 100 1.53 -9.19 -12.42
CA LEU A 100 1.81 -8.24 -11.34
C LEU A 100 2.94 -8.72 -10.43
N LEU A 101 2.97 -10.02 -10.07
CA LEU A 101 4.04 -10.59 -9.24
C LEU A 101 5.38 -10.59 -9.96
N SER A 102 5.36 -10.78 -11.28
CA SER A 102 6.57 -10.71 -12.12
C SER A 102 7.01 -9.28 -12.43
N SER A 103 6.23 -8.27 -12.01
CA SER A 103 6.60 -6.88 -12.21
C SER A 103 7.73 -6.47 -11.26
N GLN A 104 8.63 -5.59 -11.70
CA GLN A 104 9.70 -5.04 -10.85
C GLN A 104 9.20 -3.98 -9.87
N GLU A 105 7.90 -3.97 -9.55
CA GLU A 105 7.26 -2.97 -8.72
C GLU A 105 6.76 -3.60 -7.41
N PRO A 106 7.46 -3.37 -6.28
CA PRO A 106 7.11 -3.98 -5.00
C PRO A 106 5.68 -3.66 -4.54
N ALA A 107 5.18 -2.46 -4.85
CA ALA A 107 3.84 -2.04 -4.49
C ALA A 107 2.76 -2.84 -5.26
N ALA A 108 3.00 -3.13 -6.54
CA ALA A 108 2.11 -3.95 -7.35
C ALA A 108 2.15 -5.42 -6.91
N ALA A 109 3.34 -5.96 -6.63
CA ALA A 109 3.51 -7.31 -6.11
C ALA A 109 2.76 -7.52 -4.78
N SER A 110 2.83 -6.55 -3.87
CA SER A 110 2.10 -6.59 -2.59
C SER A 110 0.58 -6.66 -2.79
N SER A 111 0.02 -5.81 -3.67
CA SER A 111 -1.41 -5.87 -4.01
C SER A 111 -1.79 -7.18 -4.70
N ALA A 112 -0.93 -7.72 -5.56
CA ALA A 112 -1.14 -8.99 -6.22
C ALA A 112 -1.19 -10.16 -5.23
N LEU A 113 -0.28 -10.20 -4.26
CA LEU A 113 -0.29 -11.19 -3.18
C LEU A 113 -1.56 -11.10 -2.36
N GLN A 114 -1.99 -9.89 -1.99
CA GLN A 114 -3.25 -9.70 -1.25
C GLN A 114 -4.46 -10.21 -2.03
N MET A 115 -4.53 -9.92 -3.33
CA MET A 115 -5.60 -10.44 -4.18
C MET A 115 -5.53 -11.96 -4.34
N ALA A 116 -4.32 -12.53 -4.50
CA ALA A 116 -4.11 -13.96 -4.59
C ALA A 116 -4.57 -14.69 -3.33
N GLU A 117 -4.19 -14.20 -2.15
CA GLU A 117 -4.64 -14.72 -0.86
C GLU A 117 -6.16 -14.71 -0.75
N MET A 118 -6.80 -13.57 -1.07
CA MET A 118 -8.25 -13.47 -1.01
C MET A 118 -8.97 -14.45 -1.94
N LEU A 119 -8.43 -14.69 -3.13
CA LEU A 119 -9.02 -15.63 -4.08
C LEU A 119 -8.86 -17.08 -3.62
N LEU A 120 -7.73 -17.43 -3.02
CA LEU A 120 -7.53 -18.75 -2.41
C LEU A 120 -8.38 -18.95 -1.16
N VAL A 121 -8.62 -17.90 -0.36
CA VAL A 121 -9.51 -17.97 0.80
C VAL A 121 -10.98 -18.11 0.39
N LYS A 122 -11.42 -17.37 -0.63
CA LYS A 122 -12.85 -17.34 -1.04
C LYS A 122 -13.22 -18.47 -2.00
N LEU A 123 -12.34 -18.81 -2.94
CA LEU A 123 -12.61 -19.69 -4.07
C LEU A 123 -11.43 -20.65 -4.33
N PRO A 124 -10.98 -21.42 -3.32
CA PRO A 124 -9.82 -22.31 -3.46
C PRO A 124 -9.98 -23.30 -4.61
N GLN A 125 -11.17 -23.90 -4.71
CA GLN A 125 -11.51 -24.90 -5.73
C GLN A 125 -11.39 -24.41 -7.18
N ILE A 126 -11.37 -23.08 -7.40
CA ILE A 126 -11.26 -22.48 -8.74
C ILE A 126 -9.84 -21.98 -8.96
N PHE A 127 -9.26 -21.31 -7.95
CA PHE A 127 -8.03 -20.57 -8.12
C PHE A 127 -6.77 -21.37 -7.80
N GLU A 128 -6.83 -22.49 -7.07
CA GLU A 128 -5.67 -23.36 -6.87
C GLU A 128 -5.09 -23.85 -8.21
N ASP A 129 -5.93 -24.49 -9.03
CA ASP A 129 -5.52 -25.02 -10.34
C ASP A 129 -5.14 -23.89 -11.31
N LYS A 130 -5.90 -22.79 -11.32
CA LYS A 130 -5.59 -21.65 -12.19
C LYS A 130 -4.27 -20.98 -11.82
N PHE A 131 -3.97 -20.84 -10.54
CA PHE A 131 -2.71 -20.24 -10.07
C PHE A 131 -1.52 -21.15 -10.33
N LEU A 132 -1.72 -22.47 -10.28
CA LEU A 132 -0.69 -23.42 -10.69
C LEU A 132 -0.39 -23.28 -12.19
N CYS A 133 -1.42 -23.27 -13.04
CA CYS A 133 -1.27 -23.17 -14.50
C CYS A 133 -0.67 -21.83 -14.95
N GLU A 134 -1.07 -20.72 -14.36
CA GLU A 134 -0.57 -19.38 -14.71
C GLU A 134 0.78 -19.06 -14.05
N GLY A 135 1.30 -19.95 -13.19
CA GLY A 135 2.59 -19.77 -12.54
C GLY A 135 2.61 -18.76 -11.40
N VAL A 136 1.46 -18.46 -10.79
CA VAL A 136 1.37 -17.54 -9.63
C VAL A 136 2.23 -18.06 -8.48
N PHE A 137 2.14 -19.34 -8.14
CA PHE A 137 2.96 -19.93 -7.06
C PHE A 137 4.46 -19.85 -7.37
N HIS A 138 4.84 -20.08 -8.63
CA HIS A 138 6.24 -19.94 -9.06
C HIS A 138 6.74 -18.50 -8.91
N ALA A 139 5.93 -17.51 -9.30
CA ALA A 139 6.28 -16.10 -9.14
C ALA A 139 6.47 -15.71 -7.66
N VAL A 140 5.71 -16.32 -6.73
CA VAL A 140 5.92 -16.12 -5.29
C VAL A 140 7.25 -16.70 -4.82
N ASP A 141 7.62 -17.90 -5.29
CA ASP A 141 8.91 -18.51 -4.97
C ASP A 141 10.09 -17.68 -5.52
N ASP A 142 9.94 -17.10 -6.72
CA ASP A 142 10.94 -16.20 -7.32
C ASP A 142 11.14 -14.93 -6.48
N ILE A 143 10.05 -14.31 -6.00
CA ILE A 143 10.11 -13.15 -5.10
C ILE A 143 10.87 -13.52 -3.82
N ARG A 144 10.57 -14.69 -3.24
CA ARG A 144 11.24 -15.18 -2.03
C ARG A 144 12.74 -15.40 -2.27
N ALA A 145 13.12 -16.01 -3.39
CA ALA A 145 14.51 -16.24 -3.74
C ALA A 145 15.28 -14.92 -3.94
N LEU A 146 14.64 -13.95 -4.61
CA LEU A 146 15.22 -12.62 -4.82
C LEU A 146 15.44 -11.88 -3.50
N ALA A 147 14.48 -11.95 -2.57
CA ALA A 147 14.60 -11.37 -1.24
C ALA A 147 15.80 -11.95 -0.47
N ALA A 148 15.96 -13.28 -0.47
CA ALA A 148 17.08 -13.95 0.20
C ALA A 148 18.45 -13.56 -0.40
N SER A 149 18.54 -13.41 -1.73
CA SER A 149 19.76 -12.95 -2.41
C SER A 149 20.13 -11.51 -2.03
N SER A 150 19.14 -10.61 -1.97
CA SER A 150 19.33 -9.20 -1.58
C SER A 150 19.87 -9.08 -0.15
N GLU A 151 19.33 -9.86 0.79
CA GLU A 151 19.81 -9.89 2.18
C GLU A 151 21.25 -10.41 2.30
N ALA A 152 21.61 -11.44 1.54
CA ALA A 152 22.97 -11.97 1.51
C ALA A 152 23.98 -10.94 0.95
N GLN A 153 23.61 -10.22 -0.11
CA GLN A 153 24.44 -9.14 -0.66
C GLN A 153 24.59 -7.97 0.31
N ALA A 154 23.53 -7.57 1.01
CA ALA A 154 23.58 -6.52 2.02
C ALA A 154 24.52 -6.88 3.19
N LYS A 155 24.50 -8.14 3.64
CA LYS A 155 25.40 -8.66 4.68
C LYS A 155 26.87 -8.70 4.24
N SER A 156 27.11 -9.09 2.98
CA SER A 156 28.46 -9.09 2.40
C SER A 156 29.00 -7.66 2.25
N ALA A 157 28.19 -6.69 1.79
CA ALA A 157 28.61 -5.30 1.65
C ALA A 157 28.93 -4.66 3.02
N ALA A 158 28.17 -4.97 4.07
CA ALA A 158 28.44 -4.51 5.43
C ALA A 158 29.74 -5.10 6.03
N ALA A 159 30.12 -6.32 5.66
CA ALA A 159 31.38 -6.92 6.09
C ALA A 159 32.60 -6.27 5.42
N VAL A 160 32.48 -5.84 4.16
CA VAL A 160 33.56 -5.17 3.41
C VAL A 160 33.78 -3.73 3.90
N THR A 161 32.73 -3.02 4.32
CA THR A 161 32.85 -1.67 4.89
C THR A 161 33.38 -1.67 6.33
N ALA A 162 33.14 -2.74 7.10
CA ALA A 162 33.73 -2.92 8.42
C ALA A 162 35.23 -3.28 8.39
N SER A 163 35.73 -3.85 7.29
CA SER A 163 37.16 -4.18 7.13
C SER A 163 37.99 -3.01 6.57
N ALA A 164 37.36 -1.92 6.10
CA ALA A 164 38.05 -0.73 5.62
C ALA A 164 38.32 0.33 6.72
N SER A 165 37.71 0.19 7.90
CA SER A 165 37.90 1.12 9.03
C SER A 165 39.05 0.73 9.97
N THR A 166 39.73 -0.40 9.74
CA THR A 166 40.86 -0.87 10.59
C THR A 166 42.25 -0.51 10.06
N SER A 167 42.38 0.23 8.96
CA SER A 167 43.69 0.64 8.39
C SER A 167 43.97 2.15 8.38
N ALA A 168 43.22 2.94 9.16
CA ALA A 168 43.51 4.36 9.39
C ALA A 168 43.71 4.67 10.88
N SER A 169 44.65 3.96 11.52
CA SER A 169 45.17 4.32 12.84
C SER A 169 46.70 4.35 12.78
N ALA A 170 47.25 5.50 12.36
CA ALA A 170 48.57 5.99 12.75
C ALA A 170 48.83 7.37 12.12
N SER A 171 48.41 8.45 12.79
CA SER A 171 49.30 9.58 13.12
C SER A 171 48.48 10.68 13.79
N ALA A 172 48.77 10.91 15.06
CA ALA A 172 48.21 11.95 15.91
C ALA A 172 48.78 13.33 15.59
N SER A 173 47.96 14.38 15.67
CA SER A 173 48.08 15.48 16.67
C SER A 173 47.17 16.67 16.32
N ALA A 174 46.36 17.07 17.30
CA ALA A 174 45.62 18.34 17.40
C ALA A 174 46.59 19.47 17.90
N PRO A 175 46.18 20.74 18.17
CA PRO A 175 44.81 21.29 18.25
C PRO A 175 44.57 22.75 17.77
N ALA A 176 43.27 23.10 17.74
CA ALA A 176 42.60 24.38 18.11
C ALA A 176 43.10 25.76 17.60
N ALA A 177 42.20 26.51 16.93
CA ALA A 177 41.78 27.88 17.31
C ALA A 177 40.80 28.49 16.27
N ALA A 178 39.64 28.97 16.74
CA ALA A 178 38.88 30.10 16.18
C ALA A 178 39.11 31.28 17.16
N PRO A 179 38.98 32.59 16.81
CA PRO A 179 37.81 33.18 16.13
C PRO A 179 38.08 34.39 15.20
N ASP A 180 36.98 34.97 14.70
CA ASP A 180 36.71 36.40 14.47
C ASP A 180 36.82 37.02 13.05
N ASP A 181 35.64 37.42 12.57
CA ASP A 181 35.24 38.70 11.98
C ASP A 181 36.21 39.46 11.04
N SER A 182 35.80 39.60 9.77
CA SER A 182 35.89 40.89 9.07
C SER A 182 35.15 40.89 7.74
N LEU A 183 34.17 41.80 7.70
CA LEU A 183 33.45 42.30 6.53
C LEU A 183 34.36 42.63 5.33
N LYS A 184 34.02 42.10 4.14
CA LYS A 184 34.18 42.88 2.90
C LYS A 184 33.24 42.42 1.79
N ARG A 185 32.16 43.19 1.60
CA ARG A 185 31.47 43.38 0.32
C ARG A 185 31.97 44.70 -0.29
N PRO A 186 32.17 44.78 -1.61
CA PRO A 186 31.16 45.37 -2.49
C PRO A 186 30.97 44.53 -3.77
N SER A 187 29.76 44.24 -4.26
CA SER A 187 28.81 45.09 -5.01
C SER A 187 29.21 45.43 -6.45
N SER A 188 28.37 44.92 -7.37
CA SER A 188 28.08 45.41 -8.74
C SER A 188 29.19 45.23 -9.78
N SER A 189 28.92 44.93 -11.06
CA SER A 189 27.80 45.27 -11.95
C SER A 189 27.92 44.37 -13.20
N SER A 190 26.85 43.68 -13.66
CA SER A 190 25.76 44.17 -14.52
C SER A 190 26.02 43.97 -16.03
N ARG A 191 25.04 43.31 -16.68
CA ARG A 191 24.55 43.50 -18.08
C ARG A 191 25.38 42.83 -19.20
N ARG A 192 24.82 42.30 -20.29
CA ARG A 192 23.48 42.42 -20.90
C ARG A 192 23.24 41.35 -21.99
N SER A 193 21.99 40.86 -22.07
CA SER A 193 21.09 40.64 -23.24
C SER A 193 21.61 40.32 -24.65
N THR A 194 20.97 39.35 -25.31
CA THR A 194 20.16 39.43 -26.57
C THR A 194 19.68 38.00 -26.90
N ASP A 195 18.40 37.64 -26.82
CA ASP A 195 17.30 37.83 -27.80
C ASP A 195 17.50 37.10 -29.13
N SER A 196 16.70 36.05 -29.40
CA SER A 196 15.95 35.90 -30.67
C SER A 196 15.10 34.62 -30.73
N ASP A 197 13.87 34.88 -31.11
CA ASP A 197 12.71 34.09 -31.51
C ASP A 197 12.96 33.06 -32.64
N SER A 198 12.28 31.90 -32.61
CA SER A 198 11.76 31.28 -33.85
C SER A 198 10.78 30.13 -33.58
N ALA A 199 9.54 30.31 -34.06
CA ALA A 199 8.50 29.29 -34.20
C ALA A 199 8.72 28.37 -35.43
N PRO A 200 8.13 27.15 -35.49
CA PRO A 200 8.12 26.33 -36.69
C PRO A 200 6.77 26.35 -37.43
N PRO A 201 6.73 26.14 -38.76
CA PRO A 201 5.48 25.98 -39.50
C PRO A 201 5.11 24.52 -39.80
N ALA A 202 3.78 24.34 -39.86
CA ALA A 202 2.94 23.36 -40.57
C ALA A 202 3.18 21.85 -40.36
#